data_AF-A0A6M0SWN7-F1
#
_entry.id   AF-A0A6M0SWN7-F1
#
_cell.length_a   1.000
_cell.length_b   1.000
_cell.length_c   1.000
_cell.angle_alpha   90.00
_cell.angle_beta   90.00
_cell.angle_gamma   90.00
#
_symmetry.space_group_name_H-M   'P 1'
#
loop_
_entity.id
_entity.type
_entity.pdbx_description
1 polymer ?
#
loop_
_entity_poly.entity_id
_entity_poly.type
_entity_poly.pdbx_seq_one_letter_code
_entity_poly.pdbx_strand_id
1 'polypeptide(L)'
;MYAMPRIGESVRLYFPSEGNEEPIVTGCVRKNRDTCEGTSNTKNRYFQSEHGSEIEMLPGALNIKGGSKEPLSINFEDEAGVTLTSPTGLNLNAGGEIVISTKNNINISAQSQILMTKGNTENGVSIEG
;
A
#
# COMPACT_ATOMS: atom_id res chain seq x y z
N MET A 1 -8.77 -2.90 -13.75
CA MET A 1 -7.66 -1.99 -13.36
C MET A 1 -7.61 -0.87 -14.39
N TYR A 2 -7.69 0.39 -13.97
CA TYR A 2 -7.56 1.55 -14.87
C TYR A 2 -6.14 2.12 -14.75
N ALA A 3 -5.31 1.88 -15.75
CA ALA A 3 -3.93 2.34 -15.81
C ALA A 3 -3.63 2.78 -17.25
N MET A 4 -3.99 4.03 -17.55
CA MET A 4 -3.85 4.58 -18.90
C MET A 4 -2.37 4.75 -19.26
N PRO A 5 -1.94 4.37 -20.48
CA PRO A 5 -0.58 4.64 -20.94
C PRO A 5 -0.26 6.14 -20.89
N ARG A 6 0.99 6.50 -20.60
CA ARG A 6 1.43 7.90 -20.68
C ARG A 6 1.61 8.34 -22.13
N ILE A 7 1.48 9.64 -22.35
CA ILE A 7 1.81 10.26 -23.63
C ILE A 7 3.29 9.95 -23.96
N GLY A 8 3.53 9.43 -25.16
CA GLY A 8 4.87 9.01 -25.62
C GLY A 8 5.27 7.58 -25.27
N GLU A 9 4.39 6.79 -24.63
CA GLU A 9 4.65 5.37 -24.40
C GLU A 9 4.38 4.48 -25.61
N SER A 10 5.14 3.39 -25.69
CA SER A 10 4.96 2.38 -26.74
C SER A 10 3.91 1.36 -26.29
N VAL A 11 2.89 1.14 -27.10
CA VAL A 11 1.78 0.23 -26.80
C VAL A 11 1.67 -0.90 -27.81
N ARG A 12 1.02 -2.00 -27.42
CA ARG A 12 0.64 -3.10 -28.30
C ARG A 12 -0.79 -2.90 -28.79
N LEU A 13 -0.95 -2.88 -30.10
CA LEU A 13 -2.26 -2.82 -30.76
C LEU A 13 -2.71 -4.22 -31.18
N TYR A 14 -3.98 -4.52 -30.97
CA TYR A 14 -4.64 -5.73 -31.43
C TYR A 14 -5.75 -5.36 -32.40
N PHE A 15 -5.74 -6.00 -33.57
CA PHE A 15 -6.76 -5.86 -34.60
C PHE A 15 -7.66 -7.11 -34.55
N PRO A 16 -8.91 -7.00 -34.07
CA PRO A 16 -9.75 -8.16 -33.82
C PRO A 16 -10.31 -8.82 -35.09
N SER A 17 -10.33 -8.11 -36.22
CA SER A 17 -10.78 -8.63 -37.51
C SER A 17 -9.99 -8.02 -38.67
N GLU A 18 -9.88 -8.77 -39.77
CA GLU A 18 -9.34 -8.24 -41.02
C GLU A 18 -10.24 -7.11 -41.53
N GLY A 19 -9.72 -5.88 -41.57
CA GLY A 19 -10.45 -4.68 -41.99
C GLY A 19 -11.01 -3.81 -40.85
N ASN A 20 -10.72 -4.12 -39.58
CA ASN A 20 -11.18 -3.26 -38.48
C ASN A 20 -10.36 -1.96 -38.41
N GLU A 21 -11.03 -0.81 -38.55
CA GLU A 21 -10.42 0.52 -38.46
C GLU A 21 -10.17 0.96 -37.00
N GLU A 22 -10.65 0.20 -36.02
CA GLU A 22 -10.57 0.52 -34.59
C GLU A 22 -9.69 -0.49 -33.83
N PRO A 23 -8.36 -0.33 -33.81
CA PRO A 23 -7.47 -1.19 -33.04
C PRO A 23 -7.64 -0.99 -31.53
N ILE A 24 -7.46 -2.07 -30.77
CA ILE A 24 -7.55 -2.04 -29.31
C ILE A 24 -6.14 -2.06 -28.71
N VAL A 25 -5.89 -1.19 -27.73
CA VAL A 25 -4.66 -1.22 -26.94
C VAL A 25 -4.72 -2.37 -25.94
N THR A 26 -3.78 -3.32 -26.04
CA THR A 26 -3.70 -4.51 -25.16
C THR A 26 -2.70 -4.35 -24.03
N GLY A 27 -1.79 -3.38 -24.10
CA GLY A 27 -0.86 -3.07 -23.02
C GLY A 27 0.34 -2.24 -23.48
N CYS A 28 1.14 -1.77 -22.51
CA CYS A 28 2.39 -1.06 -22.77
C CYS A 28 3.57 -2.02 -22.94
N VAL A 29 4.60 -1.57 -23.67
CA VAL A 29 5.88 -2.28 -23.80
C VAL A 29 6.90 -1.67 -22.87
N ARG A 30 7.47 -2.48 -21.98
CA ARG A 30 8.57 -2.07 -21.11
C ARG A 30 9.83 -1.73 -21.91
N LYS A 31 10.42 -0.55 -21.67
CA LYS A 31 11.64 -0.08 -22.35
C LYS A 31 12.93 -0.43 -21.60
N ASN A 32 12.91 -0.36 -20.27
CA ASN A 32 14.06 -0.59 -19.37
C ASN A 32 14.24 -2.07 -19.00
N ARG A 33 14.29 -2.95 -20.02
CA ARG A 33 14.29 -4.42 -19.93
C ARG A 33 15.12 -4.99 -18.77
N ASP A 34 16.39 -5.27 -19.01
CA ASP A 34 17.28 -5.95 -18.05
C ASP A 34 17.85 -4.98 -17.01
N THR A 35 17.61 -3.67 -17.18
CA THR A 35 18.11 -2.62 -16.29
C THR A 35 17.17 -2.34 -15.12
N CYS A 36 16.01 -2.98 -15.05
CA CYS A 36 15.12 -2.81 -13.91
C CYS A 36 15.32 -3.88 -12.85
N GLU A 37 15.90 -3.45 -11.73
CA GLU A 37 16.12 -4.28 -10.56
C GLU A 37 14.82 -4.91 -10.03
N GLY A 38 13.70 -4.17 -10.02
CA GLY A 38 12.40 -4.67 -9.58
C GLY A 38 11.84 -5.83 -10.41
N THR A 39 12.34 -6.07 -11.63
CA THR A 39 11.97 -7.27 -12.42
C THR A 39 13.11 -8.25 -12.64
N SER A 40 14.25 -8.05 -11.96
CA SER A 40 15.38 -8.98 -12.02
C SER A 40 15.06 -10.31 -11.33
N ASN A 41 14.24 -10.30 -10.27
CA ASN A 41 13.81 -11.49 -9.55
C ASN A 41 12.39 -11.89 -9.94
N THR A 42 12.24 -13.05 -10.56
CA THR A 42 10.95 -13.57 -11.05
C THR A 42 9.98 -14.01 -9.95
N LYS A 43 10.46 -14.16 -8.71
CA LYS A 43 9.60 -14.48 -7.56
C LYS A 43 8.87 -13.26 -7.01
N ASN A 44 9.34 -12.06 -7.35
CA ASN A 44 8.80 -10.81 -6.84
C ASN A 44 7.83 -10.24 -7.87
N ARG A 45 6.74 -9.62 -7.40
CA ARG A 45 5.77 -8.95 -8.26
C ARG A 45 5.56 -7.53 -7.75
N TYR A 46 5.51 -6.59 -8.67
CA TYR A 46 5.42 -5.16 -8.36
C TYR A 46 4.36 -4.49 -9.21
N PHE A 47 3.68 -3.51 -8.63
CA PHE A 47 2.85 -2.56 -9.35
C PHE A 47 3.25 -1.15 -8.93
N GLN A 48 3.87 -0.41 -9.83
CA GLN A 48 4.45 0.91 -9.57
C GLN A 48 3.83 1.98 -10.47
N SER A 49 3.76 3.21 -9.95
CA SER A 49 3.42 4.41 -10.72
C SER A 49 4.65 5.28 -11.03
N GLU A 50 4.50 6.25 -11.95
CA GLU A 50 5.46 7.35 -12.20
C GLU A 50 5.92 8.03 -10.94
N HIS A 51 4.96 8.22 -10.04
CA HIS A 51 5.11 9.09 -8.89
C HIS A 51 5.79 8.36 -7.74
N GLY A 52 6.22 7.10 -7.94
CA GLY A 52 6.94 6.29 -6.96
C GLY A 52 6.05 5.47 -6.04
N SER A 53 4.72 5.64 -6.09
CA SER A 53 3.81 4.79 -5.32
C SER A 53 3.86 3.35 -5.83
N GLU A 54 3.86 2.40 -4.91
CA GLU A 54 4.12 0.98 -5.20
C GLU A 54 3.26 0.04 -4.35
N ILE A 55 2.87 -1.07 -4.96
CA ILE A 55 2.46 -2.31 -4.30
C ILE A 55 3.51 -3.36 -4.62
N GLU A 56 4.11 -3.94 -3.59
CA GLU A 56 5.13 -4.98 -3.66
C GLU A 56 4.56 -6.29 -3.09
N MET A 57 4.63 -7.36 -3.87
CA MET A 57 4.19 -8.71 -3.53
C MET A 57 5.39 -9.65 -3.61
N LEU A 58 5.99 -9.95 -2.46
CA LEU A 58 7.14 -10.82 -2.31
C LEU A 58 6.73 -12.18 -1.76
N PRO A 59 7.58 -13.22 -1.87
CA PRO A 59 7.31 -14.51 -1.28
C PRO A 59 7.01 -14.50 0.24
N GLY A 60 7.53 -13.53 0.99
CA GLY A 60 7.31 -13.40 2.44
C GLY A 60 6.85 -12.01 2.89
N ALA A 61 6.36 -11.19 1.95
CA ALA A 61 5.84 -9.87 2.28
C ALA A 61 4.80 -9.35 1.28
N LEU A 62 3.89 -8.52 1.76
CA LEU A 62 3.00 -7.68 0.97
C LEU A 62 3.12 -6.24 1.48
N ASN A 63 3.60 -5.33 0.66
CA ASN A 63 3.88 -3.95 1.06
C ASN A 63 3.19 -2.96 0.13
N ILE A 64 2.69 -1.87 0.70
CA ILE A 64 2.10 -0.74 -0.02
C ILE A 64 2.78 0.52 0.46
N LYS A 65 3.37 1.31 -0.45
CA LYS A 65 4.04 2.57 -0.10
C LYS A 65 3.72 3.69 -1.06
N GLY A 66 3.64 4.91 -0.52
CA GLY A 66 3.59 6.13 -1.31
C GLY A 66 4.96 6.45 -1.94
N GLY A 67 4.97 7.31 -2.95
CA GLY A 67 6.20 7.71 -3.65
C GLY A 67 6.89 8.99 -3.14
N SER A 68 6.49 9.52 -1.98
CA SER A 68 7.16 10.67 -1.35
C SER A 68 8.50 10.27 -0.73
N LYS A 69 9.35 11.27 -0.40
CA LYS A 69 10.63 11.04 0.30
C LYS A 69 10.45 10.38 1.67
N GLU A 70 9.39 10.75 2.37
CA GLU A 70 8.91 10.10 3.59
C GLU A 70 7.56 9.47 3.26
N PRO A 71 7.53 8.18 2.88
CA PRO A 71 6.33 7.55 2.36
C PRO A 71 5.38 7.12 3.50
N LEU A 72 4.09 7.34 3.28
CA LEU A 72 3.05 6.56 3.96
C LEU A 72 3.22 5.08 3.54
N SER A 73 3.16 4.14 4.47
CA SER A 73 3.29 2.72 4.17
C SER A 73 2.41 1.81 5.03
N ILE A 74 2.08 0.66 4.43
CA ILE A 74 1.47 -0.49 5.09
C ILE A 74 2.28 -1.71 4.68
N ASN A 75 2.92 -2.38 5.64
CA ASN A 75 3.77 -3.53 5.41
C ASN A 75 3.21 -4.75 6.13
N PHE A 76 3.16 -5.88 5.44
CA PHE A 76 2.83 -7.19 5.98
C PHE A 76 4.03 -8.09 5.72
N GLU A 77 4.81 -8.40 6.75
CA GLU A 77 6.05 -9.18 6.65
C GLU A 77 5.95 -10.41 7.55
N ASP A 78 6.30 -11.59 7.03
CA ASP A 78 6.14 -12.84 7.78
C ASP A 78 6.96 -12.86 9.09
N GLU A 79 8.15 -12.25 9.09
CA GLU A 79 9.07 -12.24 10.25
C GLU A 79 8.77 -11.11 11.25
N ALA A 80 8.33 -9.95 10.76
CA ALA A 80 8.15 -8.74 11.59
C ALA A 80 6.68 -8.44 11.94
N GLY A 81 5.72 -9.01 11.20
CA GLY A 81 4.29 -8.77 11.36
C GLY A 81 3.77 -7.61 10.51
N VAL A 82 2.81 -6.86 11.05
CA VAL A 82 2.11 -5.79 10.31
C VAL A 82 2.51 -4.42 10.86
N THR A 83 2.94 -3.52 9.97
CA THR A 83 3.33 -2.14 10.32
C THR A 83 2.59 -1.12 9.47
N LEU A 84 1.97 -0.12 10.12
CA LEU A 84 1.37 1.04 9.47
C LEU A 84 2.16 2.29 9.87
N THR A 85 2.66 3.04 8.89
CA THR A 85 3.49 4.23 9.14
C THR A 85 2.96 5.41 8.35
N SER A 86 2.72 6.53 9.02
CA SER A 86 2.29 7.79 8.41
C SER A 86 3.24 8.92 8.83
N PRO A 87 3.73 9.75 7.90
CA PRO A 87 4.56 10.92 8.24
C PRO A 87 3.76 12.06 8.89
N THR A 88 2.42 11.98 8.88
CA THR A 88 1.53 12.99 9.46
C THR A 88 0.67 12.39 10.55
N GLY A 89 -0.63 12.17 10.30
CA GLY A 89 -1.56 11.52 11.22
C GLY A 89 -1.92 10.11 10.78
N LEU A 90 -2.30 9.27 11.75
CA LEU A 90 -2.93 7.96 11.54
C LEU A 90 -4.22 7.92 12.36
N ASN A 91 -5.37 7.88 11.68
CA ASN A 91 -6.70 7.88 12.31
C ASN A 91 -7.37 6.52 12.13
N LEU A 92 -7.77 5.88 13.23
CA LEU A 92 -8.54 4.64 13.24
C LEU A 92 -9.95 4.96 13.73
N ASN A 93 -10.96 4.74 12.88
CA ASN A 93 -12.36 5.06 13.18
C ASN A 93 -13.24 3.82 12.91
N ALA A 94 -14.19 3.56 13.80
CA ALA A 94 -15.19 2.52 13.64
C ALA A 94 -16.56 3.07 14.04
N GLY A 95 -17.63 2.59 13.39
CA GLY A 95 -19.01 2.89 13.82
C GLY A 95 -19.41 2.15 15.10
N GLY A 96 -18.70 1.07 15.44
CA GLY A 96 -18.82 0.32 16.69
C GLY A 96 -17.55 0.48 17.53
N GLU A 97 -16.92 -0.63 17.89
CA GLU A 97 -15.72 -0.66 18.72
C GLU A 97 -14.43 -0.91 17.92
N ILE A 98 -13.30 -0.48 18.48
CA ILE A 98 -11.96 -0.88 18.07
C ILE A 98 -11.37 -1.69 19.22
N VAL A 99 -11.07 -2.97 18.97
CA VAL A 99 -10.53 -3.89 19.98
C VAL A 99 -9.06 -4.16 19.70
N ILE A 100 -8.20 -3.92 20.69
CA ILE A 100 -6.77 -4.25 20.65
C ILE A 100 -6.51 -5.31 21.72
N SER A 101 -6.14 -6.51 21.30
CA SER A 101 -5.91 -7.66 22.19
C SER A 101 -4.66 -8.43 21.76
N THR A 102 -3.86 -8.85 22.73
CA THR A 102 -2.59 -9.55 22.53
C THR A 102 -2.28 -10.43 23.73
N LYS A 103 -1.52 -11.52 23.52
CA LYS A 103 -1.15 -12.48 24.57
C LYS A 103 -0.11 -11.93 25.54
N ASN A 104 0.72 -10.99 25.08
CA ASN A 104 1.92 -10.59 25.82
C ASN A 104 1.75 -9.20 26.45
N ASN A 105 1.82 -8.14 25.63
CA ASN A 105 1.66 -6.77 26.11
C ASN A 105 1.24 -5.84 24.96
N ILE A 106 0.59 -4.74 25.34
CA ILE A 106 0.32 -3.59 24.47
C ILE A 106 1.27 -2.48 24.92
N ASN A 107 2.09 -1.97 24.01
CA ASN A 107 2.98 -0.83 24.27
C ASN A 107 2.44 0.40 23.52
N ILE A 108 2.18 1.48 24.27
CA ILE A 108 1.73 2.78 23.73
C ILE A 108 2.75 3.82 24.17
N SER A 109 3.45 4.41 23.20
CA SER A 109 4.50 5.40 23.43
C SER A 109 4.22 6.68 22.65
N ALA A 110 4.43 7.83 23.26
CA ALA A 110 4.36 9.13 22.60
C ALA A 110 5.51 10.04 23.08
N GLN A 111 6.02 10.90 22.19
CA GLN A 111 7.08 11.84 22.53
C GLN A 111 6.59 12.93 23.49
N SER A 112 5.34 13.38 23.35
CA SER A 112 4.80 14.52 24.09
C SER A 112 3.63 14.17 25.00
N GLN A 113 2.57 13.54 24.46
CA GLN A 113 1.34 13.27 25.23
C GLN A 113 0.60 12.04 24.72
N ILE A 114 -0.01 11.30 25.64
CA ILE A 114 -1.08 10.34 25.36
C ILE A 114 -2.36 10.94 25.94
N LEU A 115 -3.36 11.20 25.09
CA LEU A 115 -4.66 11.75 25.49
C LEU A 115 -5.74 10.70 25.22
N MET A 116 -6.52 10.35 26.26
CA MET A 116 -7.66 9.45 26.16
C MET A 116 -8.92 10.22 26.53
N THR A 117 -9.86 10.34 25.59
CA THR A 117 -11.12 11.06 25.80
C THR A 117 -12.29 10.23 25.26
N LYS A 118 -13.41 10.24 25.97
CA LYS A 118 -14.67 9.62 25.54
C LYS A 118 -15.67 10.73 25.23
N GLY A 119 -16.42 10.60 24.14
CA GLY A 119 -17.47 11.57 23.79
C GLY A 119 -18.69 11.49 24.72
N ASN A 120 -19.14 12.64 25.23
CA ASN A 120 -20.50 12.92 25.70
C ASN A 120 -21.14 12.12 26.88
N THR A 121 -20.44 11.44 27.81
CA THR A 121 -21.03 10.99 29.12
C THR A 121 -20.02 10.40 30.12
N GLU A 122 -20.45 10.13 31.37
CA GLU A 122 -19.67 9.76 32.57
C GLU A 122 -18.54 8.71 32.34
N ASN A 123 -17.46 8.97 33.08
CA ASN A 123 -16.09 8.53 32.84
C ASN A 123 -15.84 7.03 33.10
N GLY A 124 -14.83 6.48 32.43
CA GLY A 124 -14.16 5.27 32.88
C GLY A 124 -13.03 4.84 31.96
N VAL A 125 -11.80 4.87 32.47
CA VAL A 125 -10.78 3.89 32.07
C VAL A 125 -10.92 2.77 33.11
N SER A 126 -11.38 1.58 32.70
CA SER A 126 -11.38 0.41 33.59
C SER A 126 -10.04 -0.28 33.43
N ILE A 127 -9.30 -0.43 34.53
CA ILE A 127 -8.09 -1.22 34.60
C ILE A 127 -8.40 -2.37 35.55
N GLU A 128 -8.57 -3.56 35.00
CA GLU A 128 -8.74 -4.80 35.76
C GLU A 128 -7.40 -5.52 35.80
N GLY A 129 -7.04 -6.04 36.97
CA GLY A 129 -5.79 -6.75 37.23
C GLY A 129 -6.01 -8.01 38.05
#